data_AF-A0A2K3KL29-F1
#
_entry.id   AF-A0A2K3KL29-F1
#
_cell.length_a   1.000
_cell.length_b   1.000
_cell.length_c   1.000
_cell.angle_alpha   90.00
_cell.angle_beta   90.00
_cell.angle_gamma   90.00
#
_symmetry.space_group_name_H-M   'P 1'
#
loop_
_entity.id
_entity.type
_entity.pdbx_description
1 polymer ?
#
loop_
_entity_poly.entity_id
_entity_poly.type
_entity_poly.pdbx_seq_one_letter_code
_entity_poly.pdbx_strand_id
1 'polypeptide(L)'
;MSGEESTTRTGTSGAGEGSGGRAAFGHDYLNNESYKHSGNRKAPVFNGDASLFEWWKERLYSNITVIDHELWDLVELGVTFEHLNEHGRLSIEHRKLLTPANLRLYTKHHRVKDIVVGAIRHEDYVRIENKSSAKSIFDSMCATYDGNEKVQEAKASLLIRQYELFTMEKDEDIETMFTRFHTLVSGLKVLKRSYTTYDHVQKILRSLP
;
A
#
# COMPACT_ATOMS: atom_id res chain seq x y z
N MET A 1 -9.52 62.67 -47.46
CA MET A 1 -10.22 62.95 -46.19
C MET A 1 -9.72 61.88 -45.21
N SER A 2 -8.51 61.97 -44.64
CA SER A 2 -7.78 63.07 -43.98
C SER A 2 -8.09 63.15 -42.47
N GLY A 3 -7.04 63.16 -41.64
CA GLY A 3 -7.06 62.96 -40.18
C GLY A 3 -6.57 61.53 -39.80
N GLU A 4 -5.44 61.26 -39.13
CA GLU A 4 -4.58 62.06 -38.22
C GLU A 4 -5.38 62.68 -37.04
N GLU A 5 -4.97 62.79 -35.76
CA GLU A 5 -3.93 62.18 -34.90
C GLU A 5 -4.36 62.46 -33.41
N SER A 6 -3.76 62.01 -32.28
CA SER A 6 -2.55 61.22 -32.02
C SER A 6 -2.57 60.50 -30.63
N THR A 7 -1.78 59.44 -30.51
CA THR A 7 -0.79 59.15 -29.44
C THR A 7 -0.85 59.90 -28.09
N THR A 8 -0.92 59.15 -26.98
CA THR A 8 0.00 59.35 -25.83
C THR A 8 0.41 58.02 -25.20
N ARG A 9 1.72 57.85 -24.97
CA ARG A 9 2.36 56.70 -24.33
C ARG A 9 3.07 57.18 -23.07
N THR A 10 2.76 56.61 -21.91
CA THR A 10 3.64 56.65 -20.73
C THR A 10 3.58 55.32 -20.01
N GLY A 11 4.70 54.61 -19.98
CA GLY A 11 4.94 53.55 -19.01
C GLY A 11 6.08 53.96 -18.10
N THR A 12 6.18 53.35 -16.93
CA THR A 12 7.39 53.42 -16.10
C THR A 12 7.75 52.04 -15.60
N SER A 13 9.00 51.66 -15.83
CA SER A 13 9.60 50.45 -15.25
C SER A 13 9.81 50.61 -13.75
N GLY A 14 9.60 49.53 -13.01
CA GLY A 14 9.98 49.40 -11.60
C GLY A 14 10.59 48.02 -11.37
N ALA A 15 11.89 47.89 -11.63
CA ALA A 15 12.61 46.66 -11.36
C ALA A 15 12.83 46.49 -9.84
N GLY A 16 12.66 45.26 -9.36
CA GLY A 16 12.92 44.87 -7.98
C GLY A 16 13.34 43.41 -7.95
N GLU A 17 14.63 43.15 -8.18
CA GLU A 17 15.19 41.81 -8.04
C GLU A 17 15.20 41.40 -6.56
N GLY A 18 14.47 40.33 -6.25
CA GLY A 18 14.42 39.71 -4.93
C GLY A 18 14.76 38.23 -5.04
N SER A 19 16.06 37.91 -5.01
CA SER A 19 16.53 36.52 -4.93
C SER A 19 15.99 35.84 -3.67
N GLY A 20 15.35 34.69 -3.84
CA GLY A 20 14.65 33.99 -2.75
C GLY A 20 14.12 32.63 -3.18
N GLY A 21 15.01 31.72 -3.56
CA GLY A 21 14.63 30.38 -3.96
C GLY A 21 13.94 29.62 -2.82
N ARG A 22 12.74 29.08 -3.08
CA ARG A 22 12.14 28.05 -2.24
C ARG A 22 11.25 27.16 -3.10
N ALA A 23 11.68 25.92 -3.29
CA ALA A 23 10.83 24.91 -3.93
C ALA A 23 9.61 24.67 -3.03
N ALA A 24 8.44 25.14 -3.48
CA ALA A 24 7.18 24.84 -2.83
C ALA A 24 6.79 23.39 -3.16
N PHE A 25 7.22 22.45 -2.30
CA PHE A 25 6.68 21.10 -2.31
C PHE A 25 5.17 21.17 -2.01
N GLY A 26 4.36 21.00 -3.06
CA GLY A 26 2.89 21.02 -2.96
C GLY A 26 2.37 19.87 -2.11
N HIS A 27 2.01 20.16 -0.86
CA HIS A 27 1.36 19.21 0.05
C HIS A 27 -0.17 19.16 -0.19
N ASP A 28 -0.59 19.00 -1.45
CA ASP A 28 -2.00 19.02 -1.86
C ASP A 28 -2.74 17.69 -1.61
N TYR A 29 -2.34 16.95 -0.58
CA TYR A 29 -2.95 15.67 -0.16
C TYR A 29 -3.95 15.81 0.99
N LEU A 30 -4.26 17.03 1.42
CA LEU A 30 -5.22 17.33 2.48
C LEU A 30 -6.23 18.39 2.03
N ASN A 31 -7.17 17.98 1.17
CA ASN A 31 -8.50 18.59 1.20
C ASN A 31 -9.55 17.56 1.61
N ASN A 32 -10.47 18.00 2.47
CA ASN A 32 -11.31 17.19 3.32
C ASN A 32 -12.79 17.46 3.02
N GLU A 33 -13.53 16.43 2.62
CA GLU A 33 -14.99 16.49 2.58
C GLU A 33 -15.59 15.46 3.56
N SER A 34 -16.16 16.01 4.64
CA SER A 34 -17.32 15.47 5.36
C SER A 34 -17.20 14.06 5.97
N TYR A 35 -16.86 14.02 7.27
CA TYR A 35 -17.27 12.93 8.16
C TYR A 35 -18.80 12.79 8.18
N LYS A 36 -19.34 11.77 7.49
CA LYS A 36 -20.69 11.25 7.72
C LYS A 36 -20.63 9.75 7.99
N HIS A 37 -21.28 9.32 9.08
CA HIS A 37 -21.43 7.90 9.42
C HIS A 37 -22.34 7.19 8.41
N SER A 38 -22.09 5.88 8.23
CA SER A 38 -22.93 4.91 7.51
C SER A 38 -23.18 5.21 6.01
N GLY A 39 -22.27 4.73 5.16
CA GLY A 39 -22.47 4.72 3.71
C GLY A 39 -21.23 4.20 2.97
N ASN A 40 -21.17 2.88 2.72
CA ASN A 40 -20.20 2.16 1.87
C ASN A 40 -18.86 2.88 1.62
N ARG A 41 -17.97 2.87 2.62
CA ARG A 41 -16.58 3.32 2.44
C ARG A 41 -15.88 2.33 1.50
N LYS A 42 -15.83 2.64 0.21
CA LYS A 42 -15.22 1.77 -0.81
C LYS A 42 -13.77 1.46 -0.43
N ALA A 43 -13.35 0.20 -0.58
CA ALA A 43 -11.97 -0.18 -0.34
C ALA A 43 -11.03 0.59 -1.29
N PRO A 44 -9.82 0.97 -0.84
CA PRO A 44 -8.85 1.63 -1.68
C PRO A 44 -8.36 0.66 -2.75
N VAL A 45 -8.47 1.07 -4.02
CA VAL A 45 -7.97 0.29 -5.14
C VAL A 45 -6.45 0.34 -5.13
N PHE A 46 -5.79 -0.82 -5.16
CA PHE A 46 -4.34 -0.89 -5.31
C PHE A 46 -3.92 -0.29 -6.65
N ASN A 47 -2.87 0.55 -6.66
CA ASN A 47 -2.42 1.21 -7.88
C ASN A 47 -1.46 0.36 -8.73
N GLY A 48 -0.92 -0.73 -8.19
CA GLY A 48 0.09 -1.59 -8.83
C GLY A 48 1.53 -1.31 -8.41
N ASP A 49 1.77 -0.31 -7.56
CA ASP A 49 3.09 0.03 -7.06
C ASP A 49 3.48 -0.89 -5.89
N ALA A 50 4.45 -1.77 -6.13
CA ALA A 50 4.93 -2.71 -5.12
C ALA A 50 5.47 -2.03 -3.85
N SER A 51 5.98 -0.79 -3.94
CA SER A 51 6.46 -0.03 -2.77
C SER A 51 5.33 0.40 -1.84
N LEU A 52 4.10 0.52 -2.35
CA LEU A 52 2.90 0.90 -1.61
C LEU A 52 2.03 -0.32 -1.22
N PHE A 53 2.46 -1.54 -1.54
CA PHE A 53 1.66 -2.74 -1.29
C PHE A 53 1.42 -3.02 0.19
N GLU A 54 2.43 -2.79 1.05
CA GLU A 54 2.28 -2.90 2.52
C GLU A 54 1.25 -1.89 3.06
N TRP A 55 1.36 -0.64 2.61
CA TRP A 55 0.39 0.41 2.96
C TRP A 55 -1.02 0.08 2.47
N TRP A 56 -1.16 -0.53 1.28
CA TRP A 56 -2.44 -1.00 0.78
C TRP A 56 -3.03 -2.14 1.62
N LYS A 57 -2.24 -3.11 2.06
CA LYS A 57 -2.68 -4.19 2.99
C LYS A 57 -3.27 -3.60 4.27
N GLU A 58 -2.56 -2.67 4.92
CA GLU A 58 -3.04 -1.94 6.10
C GLU A 58 -4.34 -1.16 5.84
N ARG A 59 -4.45 -0.55 4.65
CA ARG A 59 -5.64 0.21 4.26
C ARG A 59 -6.85 -0.69 3.95
N LEU A 60 -6.61 -1.88 3.39
CA LEU A 60 -7.62 -2.90 3.15
C LEU A 60 -8.10 -3.54 4.47
N TYR A 61 -7.18 -3.90 5.36
CA TYR A 61 -7.47 -4.33 6.72
C TYR A 61 -8.38 -3.32 7.43
N SER A 62 -7.92 -2.07 7.55
CA SER A 62 -8.67 -0.99 8.19
C SER A 62 -10.05 -0.76 7.57
N ASN A 63 -10.21 -0.97 6.25
CA ASN A 63 -11.51 -0.87 5.58
C ASN A 63 -12.45 -2.01 5.98
N ILE A 64 -11.98 -3.27 5.90
CA ILE A 64 -12.77 -4.47 6.18
C ILE A 64 -13.15 -4.52 7.67
N THR A 65 -12.21 -4.30 8.58
CA THR A 65 -12.42 -4.41 10.03
C THR A 65 -13.38 -3.36 10.56
N VAL A 66 -13.47 -2.18 9.93
CA VAL A 66 -14.48 -1.15 10.24
C VAL A 66 -15.88 -1.52 9.73
N ILE A 67 -16.00 -2.38 8.72
CA ILE A 67 -17.28 -2.87 8.21
C ILE A 67 -17.82 -4.00 9.10
N ASP A 68 -16.97 -4.99 9.40
CA ASP A 68 -17.22 -6.11 10.32
C ASP A 68 -15.91 -6.88 10.49
N HIS A 69 -15.36 -6.92 11.71
CA HIS A 69 -14.08 -7.57 12.01
C HIS A 69 -14.01 -9.05 11.57
N GLU A 70 -15.10 -9.81 11.70
CA GLU A 70 -15.15 -11.23 11.29
C GLU A 70 -14.97 -11.42 9.77
N LEU A 71 -15.07 -10.35 8.97
CA LEU A 71 -14.76 -10.43 7.54
C LEU A 71 -13.26 -10.54 7.30
N TRP A 72 -12.40 -9.94 8.14
CA TRP A 72 -10.95 -10.06 7.97
C TRP A 72 -10.45 -11.48 8.28
N ASP A 73 -11.06 -12.16 9.25
CA ASP A 73 -10.80 -13.57 9.54
C ASP A 73 -10.97 -14.46 8.29
N LEU A 74 -11.92 -14.12 7.40
CA LEU A 74 -12.15 -14.82 6.12
C LEU A 74 -11.14 -14.46 5.02
N VAL A 75 -10.34 -13.40 5.19
CA VAL A 75 -9.16 -13.09 4.35
C VAL A 75 -7.96 -13.89 4.84
N GLU A 76 -7.73 -13.97 6.14
CA GLU A 76 -6.58 -14.68 6.71
C GLU A 76 -6.73 -16.20 6.71
N LEU A 77 -7.86 -16.69 7.23
CA LEU A 77 -8.16 -18.12 7.41
C LEU A 77 -8.87 -18.73 6.20
N GLY A 78 -9.60 -17.91 5.43
CA GLY A 78 -10.39 -18.37 4.29
C GLY A 78 -11.74 -18.95 4.70
N VAL A 79 -12.28 -19.82 3.85
CA VAL A 79 -13.52 -20.56 4.14
C VAL A 79 -13.52 -21.94 3.50
N THR A 80 -14.15 -22.91 4.17
CA THR A 80 -14.33 -24.27 3.65
C THR A 80 -15.81 -24.50 3.39
N PHE A 81 -16.18 -24.61 2.10
CA PHE A 81 -17.47 -25.12 1.67
C PHE A 81 -17.24 -26.20 0.61
N GLU A 82 -17.97 -27.31 0.74
CA GLU A 82 -18.01 -28.33 -0.31
C GLU A 82 -18.70 -27.78 -1.56
N HIS A 83 -18.29 -28.26 -2.74
CA HIS A 83 -18.88 -27.89 -4.03
C HIS A 83 -18.83 -26.40 -4.41
N LEU A 84 -17.88 -25.62 -3.88
CA LEU A 84 -17.54 -24.32 -4.47
C LEU A 84 -16.95 -24.50 -5.87
N ASN A 85 -17.36 -23.65 -6.80
CA ASN A 85 -16.64 -23.49 -8.06
C ASN A 85 -15.42 -22.57 -7.91
N GLU A 86 -14.64 -22.42 -8.99
CA GLU A 86 -13.50 -21.50 -9.13
C GLU A 86 -13.79 -20.03 -8.79
N HIS A 87 -15.07 -19.64 -8.70
CA HIS A 87 -15.53 -18.32 -8.33
C HIS A 87 -16.17 -18.26 -6.92
N GLY A 88 -16.04 -19.31 -6.11
CA GLY A 88 -16.54 -19.31 -4.73
C GLY A 88 -18.08 -19.32 -4.63
N ARG A 89 -18.77 -19.78 -5.68
CA ARG A 89 -20.22 -19.82 -5.75
C ARG A 89 -20.72 -21.26 -5.60
N LEU A 90 -21.67 -21.47 -4.70
CA LEU A 90 -22.48 -22.67 -4.62
C LEU A 90 -23.64 -22.61 -5.62
N SER A 91 -24.00 -23.77 -6.16
CA SER A 91 -25.24 -23.98 -6.91
C SER A 91 -26.47 -23.60 -6.06
N ILE A 92 -27.62 -23.39 -6.71
CA ILE A 92 -28.87 -23.08 -6.00
C ILE A 92 -29.25 -24.24 -5.06
N GLU A 93 -29.00 -25.48 -5.48
CA GLU A 93 -29.30 -26.69 -4.72
C GLU A 93 -28.44 -26.81 -3.46
N HIS A 94 -27.11 -26.78 -3.59
CA HIS A 94 -26.20 -26.84 -2.44
C HIS A 94 -26.41 -25.68 -1.46
N ARG A 95 -26.77 -24.49 -1.95
CA ARG A 95 -27.09 -23.33 -1.11
C ARG A 95 -28.35 -23.51 -0.26
N LYS A 96 -29.36 -24.24 -0.76
CA LYS A 96 -30.60 -24.56 -0.01
C LYS A 96 -30.36 -25.58 1.10
N LEU A 97 -29.29 -26.38 1.02
CA LEU A 97 -28.92 -27.37 2.04
C LEU A 97 -28.09 -26.78 3.20
N LEU A 98 -27.69 -25.51 3.13
CA LEU A 98 -26.91 -24.86 4.19
C LEU A 98 -27.73 -24.68 5.46
N THR A 99 -27.11 -24.97 6.61
CA THR A 99 -27.63 -24.56 7.92
C THR A 99 -27.72 -23.02 8.01
N PRO A 100 -28.57 -22.45 8.89
CA PRO A 100 -28.64 -21.00 9.08
C PRO A 100 -27.30 -20.35 9.44
N ALA A 101 -26.41 -21.06 10.15
CA ALA A 101 -25.05 -20.62 10.43
C ALA A 101 -24.17 -20.59 9.17
N ASN A 102 -24.17 -21.69 8.41
CA ASN A 102 -23.38 -21.80 7.17
C ASN A 102 -23.87 -20.80 6.10
N LEU A 103 -25.16 -20.49 6.04
CA LEU A 103 -25.72 -19.47 5.15
C LEU A 103 -25.24 -18.05 5.53
N ARG A 104 -25.11 -17.73 6.82
CA ARG A 104 -24.52 -16.47 7.29
C ARG A 104 -23.05 -16.39 6.90
N LEU A 105 -22.27 -17.45 7.14
CA LEU A 105 -20.86 -17.55 6.74
C LEU A 105 -20.69 -17.41 5.21
N TYR A 106 -21.55 -18.04 4.42
CA TYR A 106 -21.54 -17.95 2.96
C TYR A 106 -21.85 -16.53 2.48
N THR A 107 -22.76 -15.82 3.17
CA THR A 107 -23.06 -14.41 2.90
C THR A 107 -21.87 -13.51 3.24
N LYS A 108 -21.19 -13.73 4.38
CA LYS A 108 -19.96 -13.03 4.76
C LYS A 108 -18.84 -13.26 3.74
N HIS A 109 -18.63 -14.50 3.31
CA HIS A 109 -17.66 -14.88 2.26
C HIS A 109 -17.86 -14.10 0.96
N HIS A 110 -19.10 -14.04 0.42
CA HIS A 110 -19.37 -13.24 -0.79
C HIS A 110 -19.12 -11.75 -0.57
N ARG A 111 -19.50 -11.22 0.60
CA ARG A 111 -19.31 -9.81 0.96
C ARG A 111 -17.83 -9.42 1.03
N VAL A 112 -17.01 -10.17 1.77
CA VAL A 112 -15.57 -9.86 1.87
C VAL A 112 -14.87 -10.05 0.53
N LYS A 113 -15.25 -11.07 -0.24
CA LYS A 113 -14.69 -11.29 -1.57
C LYS A 113 -14.98 -10.15 -2.52
N ASP A 114 -16.21 -9.61 -2.51
CA ASP A 114 -16.58 -8.43 -3.29
C ASP A 114 -15.73 -7.19 -2.90
N ILE A 115 -15.49 -6.99 -1.60
CA ILE A 115 -14.62 -5.91 -1.10
C ILE A 115 -13.18 -6.09 -1.61
N VAL A 116 -12.60 -7.28 -1.51
CA VAL A 116 -11.22 -7.56 -1.97
C VAL A 116 -11.10 -7.44 -3.50
N VAL A 117 -12.07 -7.95 -4.27
CA VAL A 117 -12.10 -7.78 -5.73
C VAL A 117 -12.25 -6.30 -6.11
N GLY A 118 -13.09 -5.55 -5.40
CA GLY A 118 -13.24 -4.10 -5.58
C GLY A 118 -12.03 -3.26 -5.15
N ALA A 119 -11.05 -3.87 -4.47
CA ALA A 119 -9.81 -3.25 -4.01
C ALA A 119 -8.60 -3.54 -4.90
N ILE A 120 -8.74 -4.35 -5.97
CA ILE A 120 -7.66 -4.67 -6.91
C ILE A 120 -8.01 -4.23 -8.34
N ARG A 121 -6.99 -4.08 -9.18
CA ARG A 121 -7.18 -3.69 -10.59
C ARG A 121 -7.60 -4.89 -11.43
N HIS A 122 -8.23 -4.64 -12.57
CA HIS A 122 -8.68 -5.69 -13.47
C HIS A 122 -7.51 -6.52 -14.03
N GLU A 123 -6.37 -5.88 -14.33
CA GLU A 123 -5.16 -6.52 -14.83
C GLU A 123 -4.58 -7.50 -13.81
N ASP A 124 -4.71 -7.17 -12.52
CA ASP A 124 -4.25 -8.01 -11.41
C ASP A 124 -5.23 -9.16 -11.19
N TYR A 125 -6.53 -8.86 -11.15
CA TYR A 125 -7.60 -9.87 -11.06
C TYR A 125 -7.50 -10.94 -12.16
N VAL A 126 -7.22 -10.58 -13.41
CA VAL A 126 -7.10 -11.54 -14.52
C VAL A 126 -5.96 -12.55 -14.28
N ARG A 127 -4.82 -12.12 -13.72
CA ARG A 127 -3.65 -12.98 -13.48
C ARG A 127 -3.81 -13.96 -12.32
N ILE A 128 -4.75 -13.73 -11.40
CA ILE A 128 -4.99 -14.62 -10.25
C ILE A 128 -5.63 -15.92 -10.75
N GLU A 129 -4.97 -17.06 -10.57
CA GLU A 129 -5.53 -18.36 -10.98
C GLU A 129 -6.75 -18.74 -10.13
N ASN A 130 -6.54 -18.95 -8.82
CA ASN A 130 -7.61 -19.36 -7.90
C ASN A 130 -8.38 -18.15 -7.34
N LYS A 131 -9.57 -17.92 -7.90
CA LYS A 131 -10.48 -16.84 -7.49
C LYS A 131 -11.62 -17.34 -6.57
N SER A 132 -11.46 -18.47 -5.89
CA SER A 132 -12.55 -19.09 -5.12
C SER A 132 -12.88 -18.37 -3.81
N SER A 133 -11.94 -17.66 -3.18
CA SER A 133 -12.15 -16.98 -1.90
C SER A 133 -11.46 -15.62 -1.82
N ALA A 134 -11.83 -14.81 -0.83
CA ALA A 134 -11.10 -13.58 -0.52
C ALA A 134 -9.64 -13.89 -0.15
N LYS A 135 -9.43 -14.93 0.66
CA LYS A 135 -8.10 -15.48 0.97
C LYS A 135 -7.29 -15.82 -0.28
N SER A 136 -7.80 -16.63 -1.20
CA SER A 136 -7.01 -17.07 -2.36
C SER A 136 -6.64 -15.91 -3.29
N ILE A 137 -7.49 -14.89 -3.37
CA ILE A 137 -7.22 -13.64 -4.10
C ILE A 137 -6.15 -12.82 -3.37
N PHE A 138 -6.26 -12.64 -2.05
CA PHE A 138 -5.32 -11.89 -1.24
C PHE A 138 -3.93 -12.55 -1.18
N ASP A 139 -3.86 -13.86 -0.92
CA ASP A 139 -2.63 -14.65 -0.92
C ASP A 139 -1.92 -14.57 -2.29
N SER A 140 -2.66 -14.56 -3.40
CA SER A 140 -2.11 -14.41 -4.75
C SER A 140 -1.56 -13.00 -5.00
N MET A 141 -2.20 -11.95 -4.46
CA MET A 141 -1.65 -10.59 -4.47
C MET A 141 -0.35 -10.52 -3.66
N CYS A 142 -0.33 -11.07 -2.44
CA CYS A 142 0.88 -11.14 -1.61
C CYS A 142 2.01 -11.87 -2.34
N ALA A 143 1.76 -13.06 -2.87
CA ALA A 143 2.76 -13.81 -3.65
C ALA A 143 3.30 -13.04 -4.88
N THR A 144 2.51 -12.12 -5.45
CA THR A 144 2.91 -11.28 -6.59
C THR A 144 3.77 -10.08 -6.16
N TYR A 145 3.39 -9.37 -5.09
CA TYR A 145 3.98 -8.07 -4.72
C TYR A 145 4.97 -8.13 -3.56
N ASP A 146 4.66 -8.91 -2.52
CA ASP A 146 5.65 -9.28 -1.49
C ASP A 146 6.69 -10.25 -2.08
N GLY A 147 6.23 -11.13 -2.98
CA GLY A 147 7.00 -12.25 -3.53
C GLY A 147 6.78 -13.53 -2.72
N ASN A 148 7.11 -14.68 -3.30
CA ASN A 148 7.04 -15.96 -2.59
C ASN A 148 8.08 -16.05 -1.45
N GLU A 149 7.91 -17.04 -0.57
CA GLU A 149 8.77 -17.24 0.61
C GLU A 149 10.27 -17.27 0.27
N LYS A 150 10.68 -17.93 -0.82
CA LYS A 150 12.09 -17.97 -1.26
C LYS A 150 12.61 -16.60 -1.72
N VAL A 151 11.78 -15.81 -2.39
CA VAL A 151 12.11 -14.43 -2.77
C VAL A 151 12.23 -13.55 -1.53
N GLN A 152 11.34 -13.72 -0.54
CA GLN A 152 11.41 -13.00 0.73
C GLN A 152 12.63 -13.40 1.57
N GLU A 153 12.99 -14.67 1.60
CA GLU A 153 14.22 -15.16 2.24
C GLU A 153 15.49 -14.64 1.56
N ALA A 154 15.51 -14.59 0.22
CA ALA A 154 16.62 -13.99 -0.54
C ALA A 154 16.74 -12.48 -0.29
N LYS A 155 15.63 -11.73 -0.30
CA LYS A 155 15.58 -10.31 0.08
C LYS A 155 16.08 -10.09 1.51
N ALA A 156 15.61 -10.90 2.46
CA ALA A 156 16.04 -10.83 3.86
C ALA A 156 17.54 -11.09 4.01
N SER A 157 18.07 -12.11 3.32
CA SER A 157 19.50 -12.44 3.34
C SER A 157 20.37 -11.31 2.76
N LEU A 158 19.91 -10.66 1.69
CA LEU A 158 20.58 -9.50 1.11
C LEU A 158 20.58 -8.30 2.08
N LEU A 159 19.44 -7.99 2.69
CA LEU A 159 19.32 -6.89 3.67
C LEU A 159 20.13 -7.16 4.95
N ILE A 160 20.18 -8.41 5.43
CA ILE A 160 21.05 -8.81 6.55
C ILE A 160 22.51 -8.55 6.19
N ARG A 161 22.97 -9.02 5.02
CA ARG A 161 24.33 -8.77 4.54
C ARG A 161 24.64 -7.28 4.41
N GLN A 162 23.70 -6.48 3.89
CA GLN A 162 23.85 -5.02 3.79
C GLN A 162 23.95 -4.37 5.17
N TYR A 163 23.21 -4.85 6.17
CA TYR A 163 23.26 -4.36 7.55
C TYR A 163 24.55 -4.76 8.28
N GLU A 164 25.02 -5.99 8.05
CA GLU A 164 26.30 -6.48 8.56
C GLU A 164 27.47 -5.68 8.00
N LEU A 165 27.46 -5.39 6.70
CA LEU A 165 28.50 -4.64 5.99
C LEU A 165 28.27 -3.10 5.96
N PHE A 166 27.24 -2.59 6.64
CA PHE A 166 26.90 -1.17 6.60
C PHE A 166 28.05 -0.30 7.12
N THR A 167 28.44 0.69 6.33
CA THR A 167 29.47 1.69 6.63
C THR A 167 29.08 3.01 5.97
N MET A 168 29.47 4.12 6.58
CA MET A 168 29.40 5.44 5.96
C MET A 168 30.35 5.49 4.76
N GLU A 169 29.88 6.04 3.64
CA GLU A 169 30.69 6.24 2.44
C GLU A 169 31.58 7.49 2.57
N LYS A 170 32.68 7.54 1.81
CA LYS A 170 33.73 8.57 1.98
C LYS A 170 33.24 10.00 1.75
N ASP A 171 32.28 10.16 0.85
CA ASP A 171 31.71 11.44 0.40
C ASP A 171 30.24 11.58 0.83
N GLU A 172 29.75 10.69 1.69
CA GLU A 172 28.41 10.69 2.27
C GLU A 172 28.38 11.55 3.54
N ASP A 173 27.31 12.33 3.74
CA ASP A 173 27.09 13.05 5.00
C ASP A 173 26.32 12.19 6.02
N ILE A 174 26.32 12.64 7.29
CA ILE A 174 25.72 11.89 8.40
C ILE A 174 24.20 11.72 8.23
N GLU A 175 23.47 12.72 7.71
CA GLU A 175 22.02 12.66 7.51
C GLU A 175 21.64 11.69 6.38
N THR A 176 22.40 11.70 5.28
CA THR A 176 22.30 10.72 4.19
C THR A 176 22.57 9.30 4.69
N MET A 177 23.61 9.11 5.52
CA MET A 177 23.94 7.82 6.15
C MET A 177 22.82 7.32 7.06
N PHE A 178 22.29 8.17 7.95
CA PHE A 178 21.17 7.83 8.82
C PHE A 178 19.91 7.47 8.02
N THR A 179 19.65 8.16 6.90
CA THR A 179 18.51 7.89 6.02
C THR A 179 18.62 6.50 5.38
N ARG A 180 19.80 6.17 4.83
CA ARG A 180 20.11 4.83 4.29
C ARG A 180 19.98 3.75 5.37
N PHE A 181 20.52 3.99 6.56
CA PHE A 181 20.42 3.05 7.69
C PHE A 181 18.97 2.82 8.12
N HIS A 182 18.15 3.87 8.19
CA HIS A 182 16.75 3.77 8.57
C HIS A 182 15.93 2.98 7.53
N THR A 183 16.15 3.22 6.24
CA THR A 183 15.52 2.45 5.15
C THR A 183 15.89 0.97 5.23
N LEU A 184 17.15 0.65 5.52
CA LEU A 184 17.65 -0.72 5.68
C LEU A 184 17.01 -1.44 6.88
N VAL A 185 16.93 -0.78 8.04
CA VAL A 185 16.25 -1.30 9.24
C VAL A 185 14.75 -1.48 9.01
N SER A 186 14.10 -0.56 8.29
CA SER A 186 12.69 -0.66 7.94
C SER A 186 12.42 -1.88 7.05
N GLY A 187 13.23 -2.09 6.00
CA GLY A 187 13.12 -3.26 5.12
C GLY A 187 13.31 -4.59 5.87
N LEU A 188 14.28 -4.65 6.79
CA LEU A 188 14.49 -5.81 7.66
C LEU A 188 13.25 -6.10 8.54
N LYS A 189 12.67 -5.05 9.14
CA LYS A 189 11.48 -5.14 9.99
C LYS A 189 10.27 -5.70 9.24
N VAL A 190 10.02 -5.26 8.01
CA VAL A 190 8.95 -5.79 7.12
C VAL A 190 9.11 -7.29 6.91
N LEU A 191 10.35 -7.76 6.74
CA LEU A 191 10.66 -9.20 6.55
C LEU A 191 10.78 -9.98 7.87
N LYS A 192 10.30 -9.41 9.00
CA LYS A 192 10.36 -10.03 10.33
C LYS A 192 11.79 -10.45 10.73
N ARG A 193 12.77 -9.61 10.35
CA ARG A 193 14.16 -9.66 10.81
C ARG A 193 14.40 -8.39 11.63
N SER A 194 14.50 -8.51 12.95
CA SER A 194 14.62 -7.36 13.84
C SER A 194 15.86 -7.48 14.72
N TYR A 195 16.60 -6.38 14.83
CA TYR A 195 17.64 -6.20 15.85
C TYR A 195 17.11 -5.27 16.95
N THR A 196 17.81 -5.18 18.07
CA THR A 196 17.44 -4.26 19.16
C THR A 196 17.90 -2.83 18.87
N THR A 197 17.32 -1.84 19.55
CA THR A 197 17.80 -0.45 19.51
C THR A 197 19.28 -0.34 19.89
N TYR A 198 19.74 -1.19 20.81
CA TYR A 198 21.16 -1.25 21.21
C TYR A 198 22.05 -1.72 20.05
N ASP A 199 21.64 -2.78 19.35
CA ASP A 199 22.36 -3.29 18.17
C ASP A 199 22.43 -2.24 17.06
N HIS A 200 21.36 -1.48 16.85
CA HIS A 200 21.31 -0.40 15.88
C HIS A 200 22.29 0.73 16.23
N VAL A 201 22.31 1.19 17.49
CA VAL A 201 23.27 2.20 17.96
C VAL A 201 24.71 1.69 17.84
N GLN A 202 24.97 0.44 18.26
CA GLN A 202 26.29 -0.19 18.11
C GLN A 202 26.71 -0.33 16.65
N LYS A 203 25.78 -0.60 15.73
CA LYS A 203 26.05 -0.66 14.30
C LYS A 203 26.46 0.72 13.78
N ILE A 204 25.63 1.74 13.98
CA ILE A 204 25.92 3.13 13.55
C ILE A 204 27.28 3.61 14.05
N LEU A 205 27.58 3.42 15.35
CA LEU A 205 28.87 3.85 15.93
C LEU A 205 30.09 3.13 15.33
N ARG A 206 29.93 1.91 14.80
CA ARG A 206 30.99 1.15 14.10
C ARG A 206 31.04 1.43 12.60
N SER A 207 30.05 2.16 12.07
CA SER A 207 29.92 2.50 10.66
C SER A 207 30.41 3.93 10.35
N LEU A 208 30.79 4.72 11.36
CA LEU A 208 31.39 6.04 11.18
C LEU A 208 32.86 5.94 10.72
N PRO A 209 33.41 6.97 10.04
CA PRO A 209 34.80 7.00 9.55
C PRO A 209 35.87 7.03 10.65
#